data_AF-A0A534I4U6-F1
#
_entry.id   AF-A0A534I4U6-F1
#
_cell.length_a   1.000
_cell.length_b   1.000
_cell.length_c   1.000
_cell.angle_alpha   90.00
_cell.angle_beta   90.00
_cell.angle_gamma   90.00
#
_symmetry.space_group_name_H-M   'P 1'
#
loop_
_entity.id
_entity.type
_entity.pdbx_description
1 polymer ?
#
loop_
_entity_poly.entity_id
_entity_poly.type
_entity_poly.pdbx_seq_one_letter_code
_entity_poly.pdbx_strand_id
1 'polypeptide(L)' 'MTSHTVRLHPLAADEAEAARAWYLARNPTVADAFLLELDAAIANIAEGPRRWPRIHGRFRRYLLH' A
#
# COMPACT_ATOMS: atom_id res chain seq x y z
N MET A 1 -8.61 10.26 17.47
CA MET A 1 -8.67 9.44 16.24
C MET A 1 -8.15 8.06 16.59
N THR A 2 -8.88 6.99 16.29
CA THR A 2 -8.44 5.61 16.57
C THR A 2 -7.79 5.04 15.31
N SER A 3 -6.48 4.75 15.39
CA SER A 3 -5.74 4.08 14.32
C SER A 3 -5.69 2.57 14.57
N HIS A 4 -5.81 1.77 13.52
CA HIS A 4 -5.76 0.31 13.58
C HIS A 4 -4.36 -0.19 13.22
N THR A 5 -3.90 -1.26 13.87
CA THR A 5 -2.65 -1.92 13.49
C THR A 5 -2.78 -2.57 12.12
N VAL A 6 -1.87 -2.23 11.20
CA VAL A 6 -1.75 -2.86 9.88
C VAL A 6 -0.66 -3.93 9.93
N ARG A 7 -0.93 -5.08 9.31
CA ARG A 7 0.05 -6.16 9.12
C ARG A 7 0.08 -6.51 7.64
N LEU A 8 1.29 -6.54 7.07
CA LEU A 8 1.50 -7.02 5.72
C LEU A 8 1.70 -8.54 5.73
N HIS A 9 1.09 -9.21 4.75
CA HIS A 9 1.45 -10.58 4.45
C HIS A 9 2.89 -10.60 3.90
N PRO A 10 3.74 -11.59 4.24
CA PRO A 10 5.13 -11.62 3.77
C PRO A 10 5.26 -11.49 2.25
N LEU A 11 4.45 -12.23 1.48
CA LEU A 11 4.45 -12.12 0.02
C LEU A 11 4.05 -10.73 -0.50
N ALA A 12 3.22 -9.98 0.24
CA ALA A 12 2.87 -8.61 -0.16
C ALA A 12 4.03 -7.63 0.10
N ALA A 13 4.85 -7.89 1.12
CA ALA A 13 6.08 -7.12 1.34
C ALA A 13 7.11 -7.42 0.24
N ASP A 14 7.25 -8.69 -0.17
CA ASP A 14 8.12 -9.10 -1.28
C ASP A 14 7.68 -8.43 -2.60
N GLU A 15 6.37 -8.37 -2.87
CA GLU A 15 5.81 -7.67 -4.03
C GLU A 15 6.13 -6.17 -4.02
N ALA A 16 6.03 -5.50 -2.87
CA ALA A 16 6.35 -4.08 -2.74
C ALA A 16 7.85 -3.80 -3.01
N GLU A 17 8.75 -4.64 -2.48
CA GLU A 17 10.18 -4.50 -2.73
C GLU A 17 10.53 -4.76 -4.21
N ALA A 18 9.93 -5.78 -4.81
CA ALA A 18 10.12 -6.08 -6.23
C ALA A 18 9.64 -4.93 -7.13
N ALA A 19 8.49 -4.32 -6.82
CA ALA A 19 7.98 -3.15 -7.53
C ALA A 19 8.92 -1.95 -7.40
N ARG A 20 9.38 -1.66 -6.18
CA ARG A 20 10.37 -0.60 -5.93
C ARG A 20 11.66 -0.83 -6.72
N ALA A 21 12.21 -2.04 -6.72
CA ALA A 21 13.42 -2.37 -7.46
C ALA A 21 13.23 -2.17 -8.98
N TRP A 22 12.05 -2.53 -9.50
CA TRP A 22 11.71 -2.32 -10.90
C TRP A 22 11.66 -0.83 -11.29
N TYR A 23 11.09 0.02 -10.44
CA TYR A 23 11.08 1.46 -10.63
C TYR A 23 12.48 2.06 -10.48
N LEU A 24 13.24 1.65 -9.47
CA LEU A 24 14.57 2.17 -9.17
C LEU A 24 15.55 1.97 -10.34
N ALA A 25 15.48 0.82 -11.01
CA ALA A 25 16.28 0.51 -12.19
C ALA A 25 15.98 1.45 -13.39
N ARG A 26 14.87 2.18 -13.36
CA ARG A 26 14.41 3.06 -14.47
C ARG A 26 14.47 4.53 -14.10
N ASN A 27 13.96 4.87 -12.92
CA ASN A 27 13.88 6.23 -12.41
C ASN A 27 13.82 6.22 -10.87
N PRO A 28 14.90 6.66 -10.18
CA PRO A 28 14.93 6.71 -8.72
C PRO A 28 13.80 7.56 -8.11
N THR A 29 13.44 8.68 -8.74
CA THR A 29 12.37 9.55 -8.24
C THR A 29 11.01 8.84 -8.24
N VAL A 30 10.76 7.98 -9.23
CA VAL A 30 9.50 7.20 -9.29
C VAL A 30 9.50 6.11 -8.21
N ALA A 31 10.65 5.50 -7.92
CA ALA A 31 10.75 4.50 -6.86
C ALA A 31 10.46 5.11 -5.47
N ASP A 32 10.99 6.31 -5.21
CA ASP A 32 10.73 7.03 -3.96
C ASP A 32 9.27 7.50 -3.88
N ALA A 33 8.71 8.00 -4.99
CA ALA A 33 7.31 8.39 -5.05
C ALA A 33 6.37 7.21 -4.75
N PHE A 34 6.65 6.03 -5.33
CA PHE A 34 5.89 4.81 -5.08
C PHE A 34 5.87 4.41 -3.61
N LEU A 35 7.02 4.47 -2.91
CA LEU A 35 7.08 4.15 -1.48
C LEU A 35 6.28 5.14 -0.63
N LEU A 36 6.40 6.44 -0.91
CA LEU A 36 5.65 7.48 -0.20
C LEU A 36 4.14 7.26 -0.33
N GLU A 37 3.72 6.86 -1.52
CA GLU A 37 2.33 6.59 -1.85
C GLU A 37 1.81 5.33 -1.14
N LEU A 38 2.62 4.27 -1.10
CA LEU A 38 2.32 3.05 -0.35
C LEU A 38 2.20 3.31 1.16
N ASP A 39 3.10 4.11 1.74
CA ASP A 39 3.04 4.53 3.14
C ASP A 39 1.77 5.33 3.44
N ALA A 40 1.42 6.27 2.55
CA ALA A 40 0.18 7.04 2.65
C ALA A 40 -1.07 6.14 2.56
N ALA A 41 -1.05 5.12 1.71
CA ALA A 41 -2.13 4.14 1.61
C ALA A 41 -2.29 3.35 2.91
N ILE A 42 -1.19 2.86 3.49
CA ILE A 42 -1.19 2.12 4.77
C ILE A 42 -1.76 2.99 5.90
N ALA A 43 -1.33 4.26 5.99
CA ALA A 43 -1.83 5.20 7.00
C ALA A 43 -3.34 5.45 6.85
N ASN A 44 -3.81 5.68 5.62
CA ASN A 44 -5.23 5.86 5.33
C ASN A 44 -6.05 4.60 5.67
N ILE A 45 -5.54 3.41 5.38
CA ILE A 45 -6.20 2.16 5.74
C ILE A 45 -6.27 2.00 7.26
N ALA A 46 -5.19 2.30 7.97
CA ALA A 46 -5.11 2.21 9.43
C ALA A 46 -6.16 3.10 10.12
N GLU A 47 -6.31 4.34 9.66
CA GLU A 47 -7.28 5.28 10.21
C GLU A 47 -8.74 4.89 9.94
N GLY A 48 -9.04 4.23 8.81
CA GLY A 48 -10.42 3.98 8.41
C GLY A 48 -10.56 2.76 7.50
N PRO A 49 -10.38 1.54 8.03
CA PRO A 49 -10.32 0.32 7.21
C PRO A 49 -11.65 -0.04 6.53
N ARG A 50 -12.76 0.62 6.92
CA ARG A 50 -14.10 0.40 6.35
C ARG A 50 -14.50 1.45 5.31
N ARG A 51 -13.63 2.42 4.97
CA ARG A 51 -13.91 3.50 3.99
C ARG A 51 -14.23 2.97 2.59
N TRP A 52 -13.45 2.02 2.09
CA TRP A 52 -13.63 1.46 0.74
C TRP A 52 -14.66 0.34 0.72
N PRO A 53 -15.52 0.21 -0.32
CA PRO A 53 -16.50 -0.88 -0.42
C PRO A 53 -15.83 -2.26 -0.49
N ARG A 54 -16.57 -3.30 -0.07
CA ARG A 54 -16.13 -4.70 -0.22
C ARG A 54 -16.27 -5.09 -1.69
N ILE A 55 -15.22 -5.69 -2.24
CA ILE A 55 -15.20 -6.15 -3.64
C ILE A 55 -15.52 -7.65 -3.76
N HIS A 56 -15.07 -8.44 -2.78
CA HIS A 56 -15.31 -9.88 -2.72
C HIS A 56 -15.05 -10.37 -1.30
N GLY A 57 -15.96 -11.15 -0.72
CA GLY A 57 -15.77 -11.66 0.65
C GLY A 57 -15.41 -10.53 1.62
N ARG A 58 -14.32 -10.66 2.38
CA ARG A 58 -13.82 -9.63 3.32
C ARG A 58 -12.83 -8.64 2.69
N PHE A 59 -12.54 -8.76 1.40
CA PHE A 59 -11.55 -7.96 0.71
C PHE A 59 -12.12 -6.60 0.27
N ARG A 60 -11.26 -5.59 0.33
CA ARG A 60 -11.49 -4.21 -0.11
C ARG A 60 -10.30 -3.81 -0.99
N ARG A 61 -10.49 -2.85 -1.88
CA ARG A 61 -9.43 -2.34 -2.77
C ARG A 61 -9.11 -0.89 -2.42
N TYR A 62 -7.82 -0.60 -2.30
CA TYR A 62 -7.26 0.76 -2.29
C TYR A 62 -6.57 0.96 -3.64
N LEU A 63 -6.75 2.11 -4.28
CA LEU A 63 -6.06 2.45 -5.51
C LEU A 63 -4.94 3.43 -5.19
N LEU A 64 -3.76 3.14 -5.73
CA LEU A 64 -2.61 4.03 -5.72
C LEU A 64 -2.75 5.09 -6.84
N HIS A 65 -2.25 6.30 -6.61
CA HIS A 65 -2.37 7.54 -7.40
C HIS A 65 -1.04 8.01 -8.02
#